data_AF-A0A6P3Z6C1-F1
#
_entry.id   AF-A0A6P3Z6C1-F1
#
_cell.length_a   1.000
_cell.length_b   1.000
_cell.length_c   1.000
_cell.angle_alpha   90.00
_cell.angle_beta   90.00
_cell.angle_gamma   90.00
#
_symmetry.space_group_name_H-M   'P 1'
#
loop_
_entity.id
_entity.type
_entity.pdbx_description
1 polymer ?
#
loop_
_entity_poly.entity_id
_entity_poly.type
_entity_poly.pdbx_seq_one_letter_code
_entity_poly.pdbx_strand_id
1 'polypeptide(L)'
;IFKSFKDENGNFKESFGKDVKGLLSLYEASHLAFEGEDLLDEAKEFTRMHLKNLDANHILAEQVNHALELPLHHRMLKLEARWSIEAYSKRFDANQALLELAKLDFNMVQSTLQRELKDMSRWWKALELASKLSFTRDRLMESFFWALGMVCEPQLGNLRKGLTKVIALITVIDDVYDAYGTPEELELFTSSVE
;
A
#
# COMPACT_ATOMS: atom_id res chain seq x y z
N ILE A 1 -21.29 2.36 -18.66
CA ILE A 1 -20.11 2.27 -19.54
C ILE A 1 -19.86 0.83 -19.96
N PHE A 2 -19.54 -0.07 -19.04
CA PHE A 2 -19.04 -1.41 -19.38
C PHE A 2 -20.06 -2.41 -19.97
N LYS A 3 -21.36 -2.11 -19.95
CA LYS A 3 -22.40 -2.95 -20.58
C LYS A 3 -22.16 -3.20 -22.08
N SER A 4 -21.48 -2.29 -22.78
CA SER A 4 -21.15 -2.48 -24.22
C SER A 4 -20.17 -3.64 -24.48
N PHE A 5 -19.46 -4.10 -23.44
CA PHE A 5 -18.54 -5.23 -23.52
C PHE A 5 -19.21 -6.58 -23.22
N LYS A 6 -20.52 -6.59 -22.96
CA LYS A 6 -21.32 -7.80 -22.78
C LYS A 6 -21.87 -8.32 -24.11
N ASP A 7 -22.02 -9.64 -24.21
CA ASP A 7 -22.72 -10.33 -25.29
C ASP A 7 -24.24 -10.37 -25.06
N GLU A 8 -24.97 -11.01 -25.97
CA GLU A 8 -26.43 -11.14 -25.91
C GLU A 8 -26.91 -11.99 -24.72
N ASN A 9 -26.03 -12.83 -24.17
CA ASN A 9 -26.31 -13.67 -22.99
C ASN A 9 -25.98 -12.95 -21.67
N GLY A 10 -25.46 -11.72 -21.73
CA GLY A 10 -25.05 -10.96 -20.56
C GLY A 10 -23.67 -11.32 -20.03
N ASN A 11 -22.85 -12.07 -20.77
CA ASN A 11 -21.47 -12.42 -20.42
C ASN A 11 -20.47 -11.46 -21.05
N PHE A 12 -19.28 -11.27 -20.45
CA PHE A 12 -18.23 -10.50 -21.12
C PHE A 12 -17.77 -11.22 -22.38
N LYS A 13 -17.65 -10.48 -23.50
CA LYS A 13 -17.31 -11.10 -24.78
C LYS A 13 -15.90 -11.71 -24.72
N GLU A 14 -15.81 -13.01 -24.97
CA GLU A 14 -14.54 -13.77 -25.04
C GLU A 14 -13.53 -13.19 -26.04
N SER A 15 -14.00 -12.43 -27.06
CA SER A 15 -13.13 -11.72 -27.99
C SER A 15 -12.15 -10.76 -27.31
N PHE A 16 -12.49 -10.25 -26.11
CA PHE A 16 -11.62 -9.37 -25.32
C PHE A 16 -10.53 -10.12 -24.55
N GLY A 17 -10.60 -11.46 -24.46
CA GLY A 17 -9.58 -12.29 -23.80
C GLY A 17 -8.16 -12.11 -24.38
N LYS A 18 -8.05 -11.57 -25.60
CA LYS A 18 -6.76 -11.32 -26.29
C LYS A 18 -6.19 -9.92 -26.05
N ASP A 19 -7.01 -8.95 -25.61
CA ASP A 19 -6.54 -7.60 -25.31
C ASP A 19 -6.06 -7.52 -23.87
N VAL A 20 -4.83 -7.99 -23.63
CA VAL A 20 -4.23 -8.05 -22.29
C VAL A 20 -4.19 -6.67 -21.62
N LYS A 21 -3.96 -5.60 -22.38
CA LYS A 21 -3.92 -4.23 -21.84
C LYS A 21 -5.31 -3.75 -21.43
N GLY A 22 -6.32 -4.04 -22.25
CA GLY A 22 -7.73 -3.79 -21.92
C GLY A 22 -8.18 -4.56 -20.69
N LEU A 23 -7.84 -5.86 -20.61
CA LEU A 23 -8.13 -6.71 -19.45
C LEU A 23 -7.49 -6.18 -18.17
N LEU A 24 -6.22 -5.79 -18.22
CA LEU A 24 -5.51 -5.22 -17.07
C LEU A 24 -6.16 -3.91 -16.60
N SER A 25 -6.55 -3.05 -17.55
CA SER A 25 -7.23 -1.79 -17.23
C SER A 25 -8.61 -2.01 -16.59
N LEU A 26 -9.37 -2.98 -17.10
CA LEU A 26 -10.67 -3.35 -16.55
C LEU A 26 -10.54 -4.03 -15.19
N TYR A 27 -9.53 -4.87 -14.99
CA TYR A 27 -9.21 -5.47 -13.70
C TYR A 27 -8.92 -4.39 -12.65
N GLU A 28 -8.07 -3.42 -12.95
CA GLU A 28 -7.78 -2.32 -12.02
C GLU A 28 -9.03 -1.46 -11.75
N ALA A 29 -9.80 -1.14 -12.78
CA ALA A 29 -11.05 -0.38 -12.63
C ALA A 29 -12.09 -1.09 -11.77
N SER A 30 -12.17 -2.43 -11.83
CA SER A 30 -13.11 -3.22 -11.03
C SER A 30 -12.85 -3.13 -9.52
N HIS A 31 -11.63 -2.75 -9.10
CA HIS A 31 -11.31 -2.56 -7.68
C HIS A 31 -11.81 -1.22 -7.11
N LEU A 32 -12.43 -0.37 -7.93
CA LEU A 32 -13.11 0.85 -7.48
C LEU A 32 -14.64 0.68 -7.39
N ALA A 33 -15.15 -0.57 -7.47
CA ALA A 33 -16.57 -0.85 -7.41
C ALA A 33 -17.20 -0.46 -6.06
N PHE A 34 -18.43 0.05 -6.12
CA PHE A 34 -19.29 0.24 -4.96
C PHE A 34 -20.22 -0.96 -4.76
N GLU A 35 -20.83 -1.05 -3.57
CA GLU A 35 -21.85 -2.06 -3.28
C GLU A 35 -23.02 -1.97 -4.26
N GLY A 36 -23.43 -3.11 -4.82
CA GLY A 36 -24.49 -3.23 -5.82
C GLY A 36 -24.03 -3.04 -7.28
N GLU A 37 -22.73 -2.83 -7.53
CA GLU A 37 -22.17 -2.81 -8.88
C GLU A 37 -21.77 -4.21 -9.38
N ASP A 38 -22.73 -5.15 -9.42
CA ASP A 38 -22.53 -6.57 -9.79
C ASP A 38 -21.73 -6.75 -11.10
N LEU A 39 -21.91 -5.82 -12.04
CA LEU A 39 -21.19 -5.83 -13.30
C LEU A 39 -19.66 -5.74 -13.13
N LEU A 40 -19.18 -4.96 -12.16
CA LEU A 40 -17.75 -4.82 -11.89
C LEU A 40 -17.19 -6.03 -11.15
N ASP A 41 -17.99 -6.69 -10.31
CA ASP A 41 -17.62 -7.98 -9.71
C ASP A 41 -17.47 -9.06 -10.79
N GLU A 42 -18.40 -9.13 -11.74
CA GLU A 42 -18.29 -10.00 -12.91
C GLU A 42 -17.07 -9.65 -13.78
N ALA A 43 -16.77 -8.35 -13.94
CA ALA A 43 -15.61 -7.89 -14.71
C ALA A 43 -14.30 -8.31 -14.04
N LYS A 44 -14.25 -8.24 -12.70
CA LYS A 44 -13.11 -8.66 -11.90
C LYS A 44 -12.82 -10.14 -12.08
N GLU A 45 -13.83 -11.00 -11.99
CA GLU A 45 -13.66 -12.44 -12.16
C GLU A 45 -13.27 -12.81 -13.59
N PHE A 46 -13.93 -12.22 -14.59
CA PHE A 46 -13.59 -12.40 -16.01
C PHE A 46 -12.14 -12.02 -16.30
N THR A 47 -11.74 -10.80 -15.93
CA THR A 47 -10.38 -10.31 -16.20
C THR A 47 -9.33 -11.13 -15.44
N ARG A 48 -9.58 -11.47 -14.17
CA ARG A 48 -8.67 -12.30 -13.36
C ARG A 48 -8.43 -13.66 -13.99
N MET A 49 -9.47 -14.31 -14.51
CA MET A 49 -9.35 -15.60 -15.19
C MET A 49 -8.42 -15.51 -16.41
N HIS A 50 -8.64 -14.53 -17.30
CA HIS A 50 -7.81 -14.38 -18.49
C HIS A 50 -6.37 -13.97 -18.16
N LEU A 51 -6.19 -13.04 -17.21
CA LEU A 51 -4.87 -12.56 -16.79
C LEU A 51 -4.01 -13.66 -16.14
N LYS A 52 -4.61 -14.57 -15.35
CA LYS A 52 -3.90 -15.72 -14.77
C LYS A 52 -3.44 -16.74 -15.82
N ASN A 53 -4.15 -16.83 -16.93
CA ASN A 53 -3.83 -17.76 -18.03
C ASN A 53 -2.88 -17.15 -19.07
N LEU A 54 -2.31 -15.97 -18.80
CA LEU A 54 -1.38 -15.31 -19.70
C LEU A 54 -0.04 -16.07 -19.77
N ASP A 55 0.55 -16.13 -20.96
CA ASP A 55 1.89 -16.68 -21.17
C ASP A 55 2.93 -15.89 -20.35
N ALA A 56 3.79 -16.60 -19.63
CA ALA A 56 4.88 -16.02 -18.85
C ALA A 56 5.88 -15.22 -19.71
N ASN A 57 5.99 -15.53 -21.01
CA ASN A 57 6.84 -14.80 -21.96
C ASN A 57 6.16 -13.55 -22.55
N HIS A 58 4.91 -13.26 -22.18
CA HIS A 58 4.21 -12.10 -22.68
C HIS A 58 4.89 -10.79 -22.20
N ILE A 59 4.98 -9.79 -23.07
CA ILE A 59 5.65 -8.51 -22.77
C ILE A 59 5.07 -7.78 -21.54
N LEU A 60 3.80 -8.04 -21.21
CA LEU A 60 3.10 -7.47 -20.04
C LEU A 60 3.07 -8.39 -18.83
N ALA A 61 3.73 -9.56 -18.85
CA ALA A 61 3.64 -10.54 -17.78
C ALA A 61 4.07 -9.97 -16.40
N GLU A 62 5.13 -9.16 -16.36
CA GLU A 62 5.57 -8.50 -15.11
C GLU A 62 4.47 -7.56 -14.56
N GLN A 63 3.80 -6.80 -15.42
CA GLN A 63 2.72 -5.89 -15.02
C GLN A 63 1.47 -6.62 -14.57
N VAL A 64 1.13 -7.71 -15.25
CA VAL A 64 -0.02 -8.56 -14.91
C VAL A 64 0.19 -9.25 -13.57
N ASN A 65 1.37 -9.83 -13.34
CA ASN A 65 1.71 -10.47 -12.07
C ASN A 65 1.68 -9.46 -10.92
N HIS A 66 2.18 -8.24 -11.14
CA HIS A 66 2.08 -7.16 -10.17
C HIS A 66 0.63 -6.82 -9.85
N ALA A 67 -0.23 -6.55 -10.84
CA ALA A 67 -1.65 -6.26 -10.57
C ALA A 67 -2.40 -7.42 -9.85
N LEU A 68 -2.08 -8.67 -10.19
CA LEU A 68 -2.69 -9.85 -9.57
C LEU A 68 -2.24 -10.09 -8.11
N GLU A 69 -1.04 -9.65 -7.73
CA GLU A 69 -0.56 -9.70 -6.34
C GLU A 69 -1.36 -8.74 -5.46
N LEU A 70 -1.50 -7.49 -5.90
CA LEU A 70 -2.29 -6.46 -5.24
C LEU A 70 -2.71 -5.42 -6.28
N PRO A 71 -4.00 -5.06 -6.38
CA PRO A 71 -4.47 -4.07 -7.34
C PRO A 71 -3.96 -2.68 -6.96
N LEU A 72 -3.79 -1.81 -7.96
CA LEU A 72 -3.30 -0.45 -7.83
C LEU A 72 -4.04 0.33 -6.73
N HIS A 73 -5.37 0.20 -6.68
CA HIS A 73 -6.19 0.93 -5.71
C HIS A 73 -5.86 0.58 -4.24
N HIS A 74 -5.30 -0.60 -3.98
CA HIS A 74 -4.95 -1.05 -2.62
C HIS A 74 -3.46 -0.88 -2.30
N ARG A 75 -2.64 -0.45 -3.27
CA ARG A 75 -1.19 -0.30 -3.09
C ARG A 75 -0.86 1.02 -2.41
N MET A 76 0.17 0.98 -1.55
CA MET A 76 0.75 2.22 -1.02
C MET A 76 1.43 3.01 -2.14
N LEU A 77 1.03 4.27 -2.31
CA LEU A 77 1.46 5.13 -3.41
C LEU A 77 2.98 5.22 -3.59
N LYS A 78 3.75 5.29 -2.49
CA LYS A 78 5.22 5.39 -2.56
C LYS A 78 5.90 4.08 -2.96
N LEU A 79 5.34 2.93 -2.57
CA LEU A 79 5.84 1.63 -3.05
C LEU A 79 5.53 1.45 -4.53
N GLU A 80 4.30 1.80 -4.92
CA GLU A 80 3.88 1.72 -6.31
C GLU A 80 4.73 2.63 -7.20
N ALA A 81 4.97 3.88 -6.77
CA ALA A 81 5.86 4.79 -7.49
C ALA A 81 7.26 4.21 -7.68
N ARG A 82 7.84 3.57 -6.65
CA ARG A 82 9.17 2.95 -6.75
C ARG A 82 9.20 1.83 -7.78
N TRP A 83 8.20 0.95 -7.75
CA TRP A 83 8.06 -0.16 -8.70
C TRP A 83 7.83 0.35 -10.13
N SER A 84 6.89 1.29 -10.29
CA SER A 84 6.56 1.91 -11.57
C SER A 84 7.74 2.65 -12.20
N ILE A 85 8.57 3.36 -11.43
CA ILE A 85 9.81 3.99 -11.94
C ILE A 85 10.74 2.93 -12.54
N GLU A 86 10.88 1.78 -11.86
CA GLU A 86 11.74 0.70 -12.31
C GLU A 86 11.19 0.00 -13.54
N ALA A 87 9.90 -0.37 -13.53
CA ALA A 87 9.22 -0.97 -14.68
C ALA A 87 9.25 -0.02 -15.90
N TYR A 88 8.99 1.27 -15.70
CA TYR A 88 9.00 2.27 -16.77
C TYR A 88 10.41 2.47 -17.35
N SER A 89 11.47 2.35 -16.54
CA SER A 89 12.85 2.47 -17.01
C SER A 89 13.29 1.37 -17.98
N LYS A 90 12.62 0.22 -17.97
CA LYS A 90 12.91 -0.91 -18.86
C LYS A 90 12.28 -0.75 -20.25
N ARG A 91 11.37 0.22 -20.43
CA ARG A 91 10.67 0.41 -21.70
C ARG A 91 11.55 1.09 -22.73
N PHE A 92 11.55 0.57 -23.96
CA PHE A 92 12.27 1.19 -25.08
C PHE A 92 11.69 2.56 -25.49
N ASP A 93 10.41 2.78 -25.24
CA ASP A 93 9.68 4.02 -25.56
C ASP A 93 9.51 4.96 -24.36
N ALA A 94 10.27 4.74 -23.28
CA ALA A 94 10.19 5.57 -22.09
C ALA A 94 10.58 7.02 -22.39
N ASN A 95 9.70 7.95 -22.03
CA ASN A 95 10.04 9.37 -22.00
C ASN A 95 11.11 9.62 -20.93
N GLN A 96 12.33 9.94 -21.38
CA GLN A 96 13.49 10.10 -20.49
C GLN A 96 13.35 11.28 -19.53
N ALA A 97 12.77 12.40 -19.98
CA ALA A 97 12.55 13.55 -19.11
C ALA A 97 11.58 13.22 -17.96
N LEU A 98 10.51 12.46 -18.25
CA LEU A 98 9.59 11.98 -17.22
C LEU A 98 10.27 11.02 -16.23
N LEU A 99 11.09 10.10 -16.74
CA LEU A 99 11.81 9.13 -15.90
C LEU A 99 12.82 9.80 -14.97
N GLU A 100 13.58 10.78 -15.49
CA GLU A 100 14.51 11.58 -14.70
C GLU A 100 13.78 12.38 -13.62
N LEU A 101 12.68 13.05 -13.99
CA LEU A 101 11.85 13.79 -13.06
C LEU A 101 11.33 12.89 -11.93
N ALA A 102 10.79 11.71 -12.26
CA ALA A 102 10.26 10.79 -11.27
C ALA A 102 11.33 10.27 -10.30
N LYS A 103 12.55 9.97 -10.80
CA LYS A 103 13.69 9.56 -9.96
C LYS A 103 14.14 10.68 -9.02
N LEU A 104 14.24 11.91 -9.52
CA LEU A 104 14.64 13.07 -8.72
C LEU A 104 13.62 13.37 -7.62
N ASP A 105 12.32 13.41 -7.96
CA ASP A 105 11.25 13.62 -6.99
C ASP A 105 11.26 12.53 -5.91
N PHE A 106 11.35 11.25 -6.32
CA PHE A 106 11.38 10.13 -5.37
C PHE A 106 12.54 10.26 -4.37
N ASN A 107 13.75 10.56 -4.85
CA ASN A 107 14.93 10.69 -3.99
C ASN A 107 14.84 11.93 -3.06
N MET A 108 14.29 13.04 -3.55
CA MET A 108 14.06 14.24 -2.74
C MET A 108 13.07 13.98 -1.61
N VAL A 109 11.95 13.33 -1.91
CA VAL A 109 10.95 12.94 -0.90
C VAL A 109 11.56 11.93 0.08
N GLN A 110 12.29 10.92 -0.40
CA GLN A 110 12.94 9.93 0.46
C GLN A 110 13.93 10.56 1.44
N SER A 111 14.73 11.54 1.01
CA SER A 111 15.63 12.30 1.89
C SER A 111 14.88 13.04 2.99
N THR A 112 13.72 13.62 2.67
CA THR A 112 12.85 14.26 3.66
C THR A 112 12.34 13.23 4.69
N LEU A 113 11.84 12.09 4.22
CA LEU A 113 11.35 11.01 5.10
C LEU A 113 12.45 10.45 6.02
N GLN A 114 13.67 10.29 5.52
CA GLN A 114 14.82 9.86 6.33
C GLN A 114 15.15 10.86 7.46
N ARG A 115 15.04 12.15 7.19
CA ARG A 115 15.20 13.19 8.22
C ARG A 115 14.10 13.12 9.27
N GLU A 116 12.84 12.94 8.84
CA GLU A 116 11.71 12.79 9.77
C GLU A 116 11.88 11.56 10.66
N LEU A 117 12.27 10.43 10.08
CA LEU A 117 12.55 9.19 10.79
C LEU A 117 13.72 9.35 11.78
N LYS A 118 14.77 10.10 11.42
CA LYS A 118 15.87 10.42 12.33
C LYS A 118 15.36 11.21 13.55
N ASP A 119 14.43 12.15 13.34
CA ASP A 119 13.80 12.87 14.44
C ASP A 119 12.97 11.94 15.33
N MET A 120 12.20 11.03 14.73
CA MET A 120 11.42 10.03 15.48
C MET A 120 12.31 9.06 16.25
N SER A 121 13.45 8.65 15.68
CA SER A 121 14.43 7.80 16.38
C SER A 121 15.02 8.50 17.60
N ARG A 122 15.33 9.80 17.52
CA ARG A 122 15.78 10.57 18.69
C ARG A 122 14.70 10.67 19.76
N TRP A 123 13.46 10.95 19.35
CA TRP A 123 12.32 11.00 20.28
C TRP A 123 12.09 9.66 20.98
N TRP A 124 12.08 8.56 20.24
CA TRP A 124 11.85 7.22 20.79
C TRP A 124 12.94 6.82 21.79
N LYS A 125 14.21 7.07 21.44
CA LYS A 125 15.34 6.83 22.34
C LYS A 125 15.25 7.67 23.62
N ALA A 126 14.80 8.92 23.52
CA ALA A 126 14.66 9.80 24.68
C ALA A 126 13.54 9.38 25.65
N LEU A 127 12.55 8.61 25.18
CA LEU A 127 11.52 8.04 26.06
C LEU A 127 12.03 6.87 26.90
N GLU A 128 13.05 6.15 26.40
CA GLU A 128 13.65 4.98 27.07
C GLU A 128 12.64 3.86 27.40
N LEU A 129 11.46 3.86 26.76
CA LEU A 129 10.41 2.88 27.03
C LEU A 129 10.87 1.47 26.67
N ALA A 130 11.49 1.28 25.50
CA ALA A 130 12.01 -0.02 25.07
C ALA A 130 13.08 -0.57 26.02
N SER A 131 13.85 0.27 26.71
CA SER A 131 14.85 -0.17 27.69
C SER A 131 14.26 -0.40 29.09
N LYS A 132 13.16 0.27 29.43
CA LYS A 132 12.47 0.14 30.74
C LYS A 132 11.44 -0.99 30.74
N LEU A 133 10.86 -1.29 29.58
CA LEU A 133 9.83 -2.29 29.37
C LEU A 133 10.42 -3.41 28.51
N SER A 134 11.13 -4.34 29.16
CA SER A 134 11.86 -5.42 28.48
C SER A 134 10.98 -6.39 27.69
N PHE A 135 9.66 -6.37 27.92
CA PHE A 135 8.67 -7.17 27.20
C PHE A 135 8.17 -6.50 25.91
N THR A 136 8.46 -5.21 25.70
CA THR A 136 7.94 -4.46 24.54
C THR A 136 8.79 -4.67 23.29
N ARG A 137 8.13 -4.71 22.13
CA ARG A 137 8.76 -4.80 20.81
C ARG A 137 9.19 -3.40 20.35
N ASP A 138 10.40 -3.25 19.81
CA ASP A 138 10.80 -2.01 19.12
C ASP A 138 10.26 -2.02 17.68
N ARG A 139 9.20 -1.23 17.43
CA ARG A 139 8.49 -1.14 16.14
C ARG A 139 8.47 0.27 15.57
N LEU A 140 9.44 1.12 15.93
CA LEU A 140 9.44 2.52 15.48
C LEU A 140 9.50 2.64 13.95
N MET A 141 10.30 1.80 13.30
CA MET A 141 10.46 1.80 11.84
C MET A 141 9.15 1.43 11.14
N GLU A 142 8.51 0.36 11.60
CA GLU A 142 7.23 -0.13 11.09
C GLU A 142 6.11 0.89 11.35
N SER A 143 6.10 1.52 12.53
CA SER A 143 5.17 2.59 12.88
C SER A 143 5.31 3.79 11.94
N PHE A 144 6.54 4.20 11.63
CA PHE A 144 6.82 5.27 10.67
C PHE A 144 6.40 4.88 9.25
N PHE A 145 6.66 3.63 8.86
CA PHE A 145 6.27 3.10 7.55
C PHE A 145 4.75 3.05 7.37
N TRP A 146 4.00 2.66 8.40
CA TRP A 146 2.53 2.74 8.39
C TRP A 146 2.01 4.17 8.32
N ALA A 147 2.59 5.09 9.09
CA ALA A 147 2.24 6.51 9.00
C ALA A 147 2.48 7.09 7.60
N LEU A 148 3.55 6.65 6.92
CA LEU A 148 3.83 7.02 5.52
C LEU A 148 2.78 6.46 4.55
N GLY A 149 2.28 5.24 4.80
CA GLY A 149 1.19 4.63 4.01
C GLY A 149 -0.10 5.43 4.10
N MET A 150 -0.40 6.00 5.27
CA MET A 150 -1.58 6.86 5.49
C MET A 150 -1.40 8.29 4.95
N VAL A 151 -0.19 8.86 5.07
CA VAL A 151 0.08 10.26 4.77
C VAL A 151 1.36 10.38 3.93
N CYS A 152 1.20 10.30 2.62
CA CYS A 152 2.33 10.22 1.68
C CYS A 152 2.85 11.60 1.21
N GLU A 153 2.09 12.66 1.47
CA GLU A 153 2.33 14.02 1.00
C GLU A 153 3.48 14.68 1.76
N PRO A 154 4.56 15.13 1.10
CA PRO A 154 5.77 15.60 1.78
C PRO A 154 5.51 16.77 2.75
N GLN A 155 4.56 17.65 2.44
CA GLN A 155 4.19 18.80 3.27
C GLN A 155 3.54 18.44 4.62
N LEU A 156 3.04 17.21 4.78
CA LEU A 156 2.36 16.75 5.99
C LEU A 156 3.28 16.03 6.99
N GLY A 157 4.57 16.41 7.03
CA GLY A 157 5.58 15.77 7.89
C GLY A 157 5.27 15.78 9.38
N ASN A 158 4.68 16.86 9.90
CA ASN A 158 4.28 16.92 11.31
C ASN A 158 3.16 15.92 11.63
N LEU A 159 2.20 15.74 10.72
CA LEU A 159 1.14 14.76 10.87
C LEU A 159 1.70 13.34 10.85
N ARG A 160 2.58 13.01 9.89
CA ARG A 160 3.30 11.72 9.87
C ARG A 160 4.05 11.43 11.17
N LYS A 161 4.79 12.42 11.68
CA LYS A 161 5.50 12.29 12.97
C LYS A 161 4.52 12.05 14.11
N GLY A 162 3.41 12.78 14.17
CA GLY A 162 2.36 12.57 15.17
C GLY A 162 1.77 11.16 15.12
N LEU A 163 1.37 10.70 13.93
CA LEU A 163 0.87 9.34 13.72
C LEU A 163 1.90 8.27 14.09
N THR A 164 3.17 8.47 13.74
CA THR A 164 4.25 7.53 14.12
C THR A 164 4.32 7.36 15.63
N LYS A 165 4.23 8.47 16.39
CA LYS A 165 4.25 8.42 17.85
C LYS A 165 3.04 7.68 18.41
N VAL A 166 1.85 7.95 17.87
CA VAL A 166 0.61 7.30 18.28
C VAL A 166 0.68 5.80 18.03
N ILE A 167 1.07 5.36 16.83
CA ILE A 167 1.18 3.93 16.47
C ILE A 167 2.22 3.22 17.35
N ALA A 168 3.37 3.85 17.60
CA ALA A 168 4.41 3.28 18.46
C ALA A 168 3.91 3.11 19.91
N LEU A 169 3.18 4.08 20.45
CA LEU A 169 2.60 3.99 21.80
C LEU A 169 1.48 2.96 21.88
N ILE A 170 0.61 2.88 20.86
CA ILE A 170 -0.40 1.82 20.75
C ILE A 170 0.28 0.45 20.77
N THR A 171 1.40 0.27 20.06
CA THR A 171 2.13 -1.01 20.06
C THR A 171 2.68 -1.38 21.44
N VAL A 172 3.15 -0.40 22.22
CA VAL A 172 3.56 -0.64 23.62
C VAL A 172 2.38 -1.03 24.49
N ILE A 173 1.23 -0.35 24.34
CA ILE A 173 0.03 -0.66 25.10
C ILE A 173 -0.50 -2.06 24.73
N ASP A 174 -0.55 -2.39 23.44
CA ASP A 174 -0.87 -3.73 22.92
C ASP A 174 -0.01 -4.81 23.60
N ASP A 175 1.32 -4.61 23.66
CA ASP A 175 2.23 -5.54 24.36
C ASP A 175 1.93 -5.65 25.87
N VAL A 176 1.45 -4.58 26.52
CA VAL A 176 1.01 -4.63 27.92
C VAL A 176 -0.21 -5.53 28.07
N TYR A 177 -1.23 -5.39 27.23
CA TYR A 177 -2.46 -6.18 27.33
C TYR A 177 -2.27 -7.64 26.91
N ASP A 178 -1.46 -7.89 25.88
CA ASP A 178 -1.34 -9.23 25.28
C ASP A 178 -0.31 -10.13 25.97
N ALA A 179 0.78 -9.55 26.48
CA ALA A 179 1.95 -10.33 26.90
C ALA A 179 2.32 -10.16 28.37
N TYR A 180 1.86 -9.11 29.06
CA TYR A 180 2.41 -8.74 30.36
C TYR A 180 1.39 -8.58 31.49
N GLY A 181 0.36 -7.76 31.32
CA GLY A 181 -0.53 -7.35 32.41
C GLY A 181 -1.46 -8.47 32.86
N THR A 182 -1.61 -8.61 34.18
CA THR A 182 -2.70 -9.41 34.77
C THR A 182 -4.04 -8.70 34.61
N PRO A 183 -5.19 -9.43 34.61
CA PRO A 183 -6.50 -8.80 34.48
C PRO A 183 -6.74 -7.65 35.46
N GLU A 184 -6.29 -7.80 36.72
CA GLU A 184 -6.41 -6.78 37.75
C GLU A 184 -5.55 -5.53 37.46
N GLU A 185 -4.34 -5.71 36.94
CA GLU A 185 -3.47 -4.59 36.53
C GLU A 185 -4.01 -3.88 35.29
N LEU A 186 -4.58 -4.63 34.34
CA LEU A 186 -5.16 -4.08 33.12
C LEU A 186 -6.44 -3.29 33.40
N GLU A 187 -7.26 -3.71 34.37
CA GLU A 187 -8.42 -2.94 34.83
C GLU A 187 -8.01 -1.59 35.42
N LEU A 188 -6.95 -1.57 36.25
CA LEU A 188 -6.37 -0.34 36.80
C LEU A 188 -5.78 0.57 35.71
N PHE A 189 -5.07 -0.02 34.74
CA PHE A 189 -4.49 0.74 33.63
C PHE A 189 -5.59 1.35 32.75
N THR A 190 -6.63 0.57 32.39
CA THR A 190 -7.79 1.06 31.62
C THR A 190 -8.46 2.23 32.34
N SER A 191 -8.78 2.05 33.62
CA SER A 191 -9.44 3.07 34.45
C SER A 191 -8.63 4.36 34.61
N SER A 192 -7.31 4.30 34.42
CA SER A 192 -6.43 5.48 34.52
C SER A 192 -6.37 6.30 33.23
N VAL A 193 -6.77 5.71 32.09
CA VAL A 193 -6.73 6.34 30.77
C VAL A 193 -8.09 6.92 30.36
N GLU A 194 -9.19 6.32 30.83
CA GLU A 194 -10.57 6.81 30.65
C GLU A 194 -10.86 8.10 31.45
#